data_AF-A0A6N1CDJ2-F1
#
_entry.id   AF-A0A6N1CDJ2-F1
#
_cell.length_a   1.000
_cell.length_b   1.000
_cell.length_c   1.000
_cell.angle_alpha   90.00
_cell.angle_beta   90.00
_cell.angle_gamma   90.00
#
_symmetry.space_group_name_H-M   'P 1'
#
loop_
_entity.id
_entity.type
_entity.pdbx_description
1 polymer ?
#
loop_
_entity_poly.entity_id
_entity_poly.type
_entity_poly.pdbx_seq_one_letter_code
_entity_poly.pdbx_strand_id
1 'polypeptide(L)'
;MSKQIFSIDGITIGEDHTFVIAEVGNNHNGSVELARQLVDASIDAGADCVKFQLRNREALYRRKADGSRAEDLGVEYIQDLLDKVELSVDEHRLIRDYCAQKGISYICTPWDEPSVDVLAGFDVPALKIASADLCNPYLIAKAASLGKPLILSTGMSLEHEIERAIEQLNGLGVPFALLHCNSTYPAPETDIQLGYLARLRELHGLIGYSGHERGTAISIAAVALGAKLIERHITLDRGMEGPDHLASLEPEEFRQLVEGIRQVEKALPWAGPGRHASQGELLNRENLGKSVIAARAIEPGETFTQDMLRVASPGQGLPPYRLADLLGKQAGRAVAQGDFLFDSDLVAQQVIRREYAMPILWGVPVRYHDFLQYDQWIKPDLFEFHLSYRDLGVEPHAYLRTVECSRLVVHAPELFENSELLDLVADDLEYRQRSIANLQRVVDATLQIAEFFPNADSLLIVANVGGFSADEPFPVSHRAELYRRFRESCAQIDFGRTELIPQNMAPFPWHFGGQRHQNIFMMPQELAEQAKAMNMRLCLDLSHLQMACFHFGLDFQAALALLLPHSAHLHVADAKGSNGEGVLMGTGDVDWPATWAQLKDYPQVSFIPEVWQGHKDHGAGFWSALEFLNKLN
;
A
#
# COMPACT_ATOMS: atom_id res chain seq x y z
N MET A 1 0.55 25.55 13.32
CA MET A 1 -0.67 25.48 14.14
C MET A 1 -0.77 24.09 14.75
N SER A 2 -1.35 23.96 15.95
CA SER A 2 -1.65 22.64 16.52
C SER A 2 -2.65 21.90 15.63
N LYS A 3 -2.45 20.60 15.45
CA LYS A 3 -3.40 19.72 14.75
C LYS A 3 -4.71 19.74 15.55
N GLN A 4 -5.78 20.22 14.94
CA GLN A 4 -7.12 20.19 15.54
C GLN A 4 -7.77 18.85 15.19
N ILE A 5 -8.20 18.12 16.22
CA ILE A 5 -8.84 16.81 16.07
C ILE A 5 -10.06 16.73 16.99
N PHE A 6 -11.12 16.09 16.52
CA PHE A 6 -12.28 15.73 17.33
C PHE A 6 -12.92 14.45 16.79
N SER A 7 -13.88 13.88 17.51
CA SER A 7 -14.57 12.66 17.10
C SER A 7 -16.06 12.89 16.89
N ILE A 8 -16.63 12.22 15.89
CA ILE A 8 -18.07 12.06 15.67
C ILE A 8 -18.36 10.56 15.72
N ASP A 9 -19.12 10.11 16.72
CA ASP A 9 -19.46 8.70 16.98
C ASP A 9 -18.30 7.70 16.87
N GLY A 10 -17.12 8.07 17.36
CA GLY A 10 -15.94 7.21 17.37
C GLY A 10 -15.05 7.32 16.12
N ILE A 11 -15.48 8.08 15.10
CA ILE A 11 -14.64 8.40 13.93
C ILE A 11 -13.83 9.65 14.25
N THR A 12 -12.49 9.55 14.21
CA THR A 12 -11.59 10.67 14.45
C THR A 12 -11.45 11.52 13.18
N ILE A 13 -11.67 12.83 13.31
CA ILE A 13 -11.57 13.81 12.24
C ILE A 13 -10.27 14.61 12.37
N GLY A 14 -9.60 14.83 11.24
CA GLY A 14 -8.34 15.58 11.16
C GLY A 14 -7.10 14.72 10.95
N GLU A 15 -7.25 13.41 10.75
CA GLU A 15 -6.16 12.47 10.48
C GLU A 15 -6.14 12.03 9.01
N ASP A 16 -5.60 10.86 8.71
CA ASP A 16 -5.44 10.38 7.33
C ASP A 16 -6.78 10.04 6.67
N HIS A 17 -7.76 9.59 7.46
CA HIS A 17 -9.13 9.37 7.02
C HIS A 17 -9.89 10.69 6.86
N THR A 18 -10.35 10.95 5.64
CA THR A 18 -11.29 12.01 5.28
C THR A 18 -12.71 11.59 5.63
N PHE A 19 -13.39 12.43 6.40
CA PHE A 19 -14.78 12.22 6.81
C PHE A 19 -15.76 12.66 5.71
N VAL A 20 -16.56 11.74 5.19
CA VAL A 20 -17.49 11.98 4.08
C VAL A 20 -18.93 12.10 4.58
N ILE A 21 -19.53 13.26 4.34
CA ILE A 21 -20.89 13.63 4.72
C ILE A 21 -21.79 13.55 3.49
N ALA A 22 -22.74 12.63 3.51
CA ALA A 22 -23.85 12.57 2.56
C ALA A 22 -24.95 13.55 2.99
N GLU A 23 -25.02 14.69 2.32
CA GLU A 23 -26.05 15.69 2.57
C GLU A 23 -27.36 15.26 1.91
N VAL A 24 -28.29 14.74 2.72
CA VAL A 24 -29.65 14.43 2.27
C VAL A 24 -30.42 15.74 2.07
N GLY A 25 -30.16 16.75 2.91
CA GLY A 25 -30.78 18.06 2.80
C GLY A 25 -32.30 17.97 2.77
N ASN A 26 -32.92 18.42 1.67
CA ASN A 26 -34.36 18.27 1.42
C ASN A 26 -34.69 17.27 0.28
N ASN A 27 -33.72 16.49 -0.22
CA ASN A 27 -33.91 15.54 -1.34
C ASN A 27 -34.79 14.33 -0.98
N HIS A 28 -35.25 14.26 0.27
CA HIS A 28 -36.29 13.33 0.70
C HIS A 28 -37.71 13.78 0.31
N ASN A 29 -37.87 15.01 -0.19
CA ASN A 29 -39.13 15.54 -0.73
C ASN A 29 -40.33 15.38 0.21
N GLY A 30 -40.12 15.60 1.51
CA GLY A 30 -41.17 15.44 2.54
C GLY A 30 -41.58 13.99 2.85
N SER A 31 -40.86 12.97 2.37
CA SER A 31 -41.15 11.56 2.64
C SER A 31 -40.10 10.90 3.54
N VAL A 32 -40.57 10.29 4.63
CA VAL A 32 -39.72 9.46 5.52
C VAL A 32 -39.18 8.24 4.80
N GLU A 33 -39.96 7.63 3.89
CA GLU A 33 -39.54 6.49 3.10
C GLU A 33 -38.37 6.85 2.17
N LEU A 34 -38.47 7.97 1.46
CA LEU A 34 -37.38 8.46 0.61
C LEU A 34 -36.15 8.83 1.46
N ALA A 35 -36.34 9.46 2.62
CA ALA A 35 -35.24 9.73 3.55
C ALA A 35 -34.50 8.44 3.96
N ARG A 36 -35.24 7.36 4.28
CA ARG A 36 -34.63 6.06 4.62
C ARG A 36 -33.88 5.45 3.45
N GLN A 37 -34.42 5.55 2.22
CA GLN A 37 -33.73 5.09 1.02
C GLN A 37 -32.43 5.85 0.78
N LEU A 38 -32.41 7.17 1.00
CA LEU A 38 -31.21 7.99 0.91
C LEU A 38 -30.18 7.63 2.00
N VAL A 39 -30.63 7.29 3.21
CA VAL A 39 -29.75 6.76 4.27
C VAL A 39 -29.11 5.44 3.84
N ASP A 40 -29.91 4.50 3.35
CA ASP A 40 -29.40 3.20 2.88
C ASP A 40 -28.42 3.38 1.71
N ALA A 41 -28.75 4.23 0.74
CA ALA A 41 -27.86 4.54 -0.39
C ALA A 41 -26.54 5.20 0.07
N SER A 42 -26.57 6.03 1.11
CA SER A 42 -25.37 6.66 1.67
C SER A 42 -24.45 5.64 2.34
N ILE A 43 -25.03 4.67 3.07
CA ILE A 43 -24.28 3.57 3.69
C ILE A 43 -23.65 2.69 2.61
N ASP A 44 -24.43 2.28 1.60
CA ASP A 44 -23.97 1.44 0.51
C ASP A 44 -22.84 2.11 -0.31
N ALA A 45 -22.88 3.44 -0.42
CA ALA A 45 -21.83 4.24 -1.05
C ALA A 45 -20.58 4.45 -0.17
N GLY A 46 -20.64 4.09 1.12
CA GLY A 46 -19.53 4.20 2.07
C GLY A 46 -19.37 5.58 2.72
N ALA A 47 -20.46 6.36 2.84
CA ALA A 47 -20.46 7.61 3.60
C ALA A 47 -20.25 7.35 5.11
N ASP A 48 -19.53 8.24 5.79
CA ASP A 48 -19.33 8.15 7.24
C ASP A 48 -20.55 8.69 8.02
N CYS A 49 -21.29 9.62 7.42
CA CYS A 49 -22.37 10.34 8.06
C CYS A 49 -23.43 10.81 7.06
N VAL A 50 -24.69 10.85 7.50
CA VAL A 50 -25.78 11.51 6.80
C VAL A 50 -26.14 12.82 7.49
N LYS A 51 -26.42 13.84 6.67
CA LYS A 51 -26.82 15.16 7.15
C LYS A 51 -28.20 15.56 6.64
N PHE A 52 -29.00 16.12 7.54
CA PHE A 52 -30.33 16.67 7.28
C PHE A 52 -30.38 18.15 7.64
N GLN A 53 -31.47 18.83 7.27
CA GLN A 53 -31.71 20.23 7.63
C GLN A 53 -32.99 20.34 8.45
N LEU A 54 -32.98 21.16 9.50
CA LEU A 54 -34.15 21.39 10.36
C LEU A 54 -34.41 22.88 10.52
N ARG A 55 -35.69 23.26 10.40
CA ARG A 55 -36.14 24.65 10.43
C ARG A 55 -37.40 24.79 11.27
N ASN A 56 -37.49 25.88 12.01
CA ASN A 56 -38.73 26.42 12.54
C ASN A 56 -39.15 27.60 11.66
N ARG A 57 -40.18 27.38 10.84
CA ARG A 57 -40.69 28.34 9.85
C ARG A 57 -41.05 29.70 10.45
N GLU A 58 -41.63 29.71 11.64
CA GLU A 58 -42.08 30.92 12.31
C GLU A 58 -40.91 31.75 12.85
N ALA A 59 -39.86 31.08 13.32
CA ALA A 59 -38.65 31.74 13.79
C ALA A 59 -37.74 32.21 12.65
N LEU A 60 -37.69 31.45 11.54
CA LEU A 60 -36.75 31.67 10.44
C LEU A 60 -37.21 32.77 9.47
N TYR A 61 -38.50 32.77 9.08
CA TYR A 61 -39.01 33.68 8.06
C TYR A 61 -39.80 34.84 8.65
N ARG A 62 -39.53 36.04 8.14
CA ARG A 62 -40.22 37.25 8.60
C ARG A 62 -41.67 37.24 8.12
N ARG A 63 -42.59 37.53 9.04
CA ARG A 63 -43.98 37.92 8.70
C ARG A 63 -44.17 39.42 8.84
N LYS A 64 -44.97 40.03 7.95
CA LYS A 64 -45.48 41.39 8.19
C LYS A 64 -46.46 41.39 9.37
N ALA A 65 -46.69 42.57 9.94
CA ALA A 65 -47.63 42.77 11.04
C ALA A 65 -49.08 42.36 10.70
N ASP A 66 -49.43 42.32 9.41
CA ASP A 66 -50.73 41.86 8.91
C ASP A 66 -50.78 40.35 8.59
N GLY A 67 -49.70 39.61 8.88
CA GLY A 67 -49.57 38.18 8.64
C GLY A 67 -49.15 37.79 7.22
N SER A 68 -49.03 38.73 6.28
CA SER A 68 -48.59 38.45 4.91
C SER A 68 -47.10 38.13 4.82
N ARG A 69 -46.74 37.24 3.88
CA ARG A 69 -45.37 37.08 3.39
C ARG A 69 -45.04 38.33 2.58
N ALA A 70 -43.86 38.90 2.77
CA ALA A 70 -43.44 40.09 2.04
C ALA A 70 -41.97 39.99 1.73
N GLU A 71 -41.70 39.19 0.72
CA GLU A 71 -40.35 38.87 0.34
C GLU A 71 -40.22 39.02 -1.18
N ASP A 72 -38.97 39.11 -1.64
CA ASP A 72 -38.71 39.12 -3.06
C ASP A 72 -39.05 37.75 -3.66
N LEU A 73 -39.41 37.73 -4.96
CA LEU A 73 -39.89 36.54 -5.68
C LEU A 73 -39.05 35.27 -5.44
N GLY A 74 -37.73 35.41 -5.29
CA GLY A 74 -36.84 34.28 -5.04
C GLY A 74 -37.06 33.61 -3.69
N VAL A 75 -37.37 34.38 -2.65
CA VAL A 75 -37.59 33.82 -1.31
C VAL A 75 -38.99 33.23 -1.18
N GLU A 76 -40.00 33.81 -1.86
CA GLU A 76 -41.33 33.20 -1.98
C GLU A 76 -41.26 31.80 -2.62
N TYR A 77 -40.53 31.67 -3.73
CA TYR A 77 -40.36 30.38 -4.40
C TYR A 77 -39.68 29.32 -3.49
N ILE A 78 -38.64 29.71 -2.76
CA ILE A 78 -37.96 28.81 -1.80
C ILE A 78 -38.91 28.42 -0.67
N GLN A 79 -39.69 29.38 -0.14
CA GLN A 79 -40.65 29.09 0.91
C GLN A 79 -41.72 28.09 0.45
N ASP A 80 -42.28 28.26 -0.75
CA ASP A 80 -43.30 27.36 -1.30
C ASP A 80 -42.75 25.94 -1.55
N LEU A 81 -41.50 25.82 -1.96
CA LEU A 81 -40.85 24.52 -2.12
C LEU A 81 -40.63 23.83 -0.77
N LEU A 82 -40.12 24.57 0.21
CA LEU A 82 -39.93 24.07 1.57
C LEU A 82 -41.24 23.64 2.23
N ASP A 83 -42.35 24.34 1.99
CA ASP A 83 -43.68 23.93 2.48
C ASP A 83 -44.10 22.53 1.98
N LYS A 84 -43.55 22.06 0.85
CA LYS A 84 -43.81 20.72 0.30
C LYS A 84 -42.84 19.65 0.80
N VAL A 85 -41.59 20.03 1.10
CA VAL A 85 -40.49 19.06 1.26
C VAL A 85 -39.95 18.95 2.68
N GLU A 86 -40.26 19.87 3.59
CA GLU A 86 -39.81 19.80 4.98
C GLU A 86 -40.48 18.64 5.75
N LEU A 87 -39.68 17.97 6.58
CA LEU A 87 -40.16 16.96 7.50
C LEU A 87 -40.50 17.58 8.86
N SER A 88 -41.47 17.01 9.55
CA SER A 88 -41.78 17.36 10.93
C SER A 88 -40.71 16.88 11.91
N VAL A 89 -40.71 17.44 13.12
CA VAL A 89 -39.79 17.02 14.21
C VAL A 89 -39.93 15.53 14.54
N ASP A 90 -41.16 14.99 14.52
CA ASP A 90 -41.39 13.57 14.81
C ASP A 90 -40.84 12.68 13.68
N GLU A 91 -40.94 13.11 12.43
CA GLU A 91 -40.37 12.42 11.28
C GLU A 91 -38.83 12.45 11.29
N HIS A 92 -38.22 13.59 11.65
CA HIS A 92 -36.78 13.65 11.89
C HIS A 92 -36.35 12.70 13.01
N ARG A 93 -37.13 12.57 14.09
CA ARG A 93 -36.84 11.61 15.17
C ARG A 93 -36.86 10.17 14.63
N LEU A 94 -37.86 9.82 13.81
CA LEU A 94 -37.94 8.49 13.17
C LEU A 94 -36.74 8.18 12.28
N ILE A 95 -36.21 9.18 11.56
CA ILE A 95 -35.03 9.03 10.69
C ILE A 95 -33.76 8.91 11.52
N ARG A 96 -33.59 9.75 12.54
CA ARG A 96 -32.45 9.67 13.46
C ARG A 96 -32.37 8.29 14.13
N ASP A 97 -33.50 7.76 14.57
CA ASP A 97 -33.56 6.40 15.16
C ASP A 97 -33.23 5.31 14.13
N TYR A 98 -33.64 5.49 12.87
CA TYR A 98 -33.27 4.60 11.78
C TYR A 98 -31.76 4.63 11.49
N CYS A 99 -31.13 5.80 11.47
CA CYS A 99 -29.68 5.93 11.33
C CYS A 99 -28.94 5.21 12.47
N ALA A 100 -29.40 5.37 13.71
CA ALA A 100 -28.84 4.67 14.87
C ALA A 100 -28.98 3.14 14.73
N GLN A 101 -30.12 2.63 14.24
CA GLN A 101 -30.31 1.21 13.96
C GLN A 101 -29.34 0.69 12.89
N LYS A 102 -29.05 1.51 11.89
CA LYS A 102 -28.15 1.17 10.77
C LYS A 102 -26.68 1.40 11.07
N GLY A 103 -26.35 2.05 12.18
CA GLY A 103 -24.97 2.33 12.59
C GLY A 103 -24.30 3.45 11.80
N ILE A 104 -25.05 4.42 11.27
CA ILE A 104 -24.51 5.62 10.60
C ILE A 104 -24.83 6.87 11.43
N SER A 105 -23.86 7.79 11.53
CA SER A 105 -24.05 9.05 12.26
C SER A 105 -25.10 9.93 11.59
N TYR A 106 -26.04 10.44 12.39
CA TYR A 106 -26.99 11.47 11.99
C TYR A 106 -26.52 12.83 12.52
N ILE A 107 -26.21 13.76 11.63
CA ILE A 107 -26.01 15.18 12.00
C ILE A 107 -27.06 16.05 11.31
N CYS A 108 -27.21 17.27 11.78
CA CYS A 108 -28.21 18.17 11.23
C CYS A 108 -27.73 19.62 11.21
N THR A 109 -28.22 20.37 10.23
CA THR A 109 -28.10 21.82 10.13
C THR A 109 -29.35 22.48 10.69
N PRO A 110 -29.31 23.07 11.91
CA PRO A 110 -30.37 23.94 12.39
C PRO A 110 -30.27 25.31 11.69
N TRP A 111 -31.39 25.84 11.24
CA TRP A 111 -31.45 27.20 10.66
C TRP A 111 -31.86 28.27 11.67
N ASP A 112 -32.21 27.88 12.89
CA ASP A 112 -32.75 28.77 13.93
C ASP A 112 -32.55 28.17 15.33
N GLU A 113 -32.66 29.02 16.36
CA GLU A 113 -32.44 28.61 17.76
C GLU A 113 -33.43 27.53 18.25
N PRO A 114 -34.74 27.57 17.93
CA PRO A 114 -35.65 26.47 18.27
C PRO A 114 -35.23 25.12 17.68
N SER A 115 -34.70 25.12 16.45
CA SER A 115 -34.17 23.91 15.82
C SER A 115 -32.95 23.38 16.57
N VAL A 116 -32.10 24.24 17.14
CA VAL A 116 -31.00 23.81 18.04
C VAL A 116 -31.56 23.12 19.29
N ASP A 117 -32.63 23.65 19.88
CA ASP A 117 -33.26 23.05 21.07
C ASP A 117 -33.86 21.67 20.76
N VAL A 118 -34.45 21.49 19.58
CA VAL A 118 -34.92 20.17 19.12
C VAL A 118 -33.73 19.20 18.99
N LEU A 119 -32.63 19.63 18.36
CA LEU A 119 -31.44 18.80 18.16
C LEU A 119 -30.72 18.46 19.47
N ALA A 120 -30.79 19.33 20.48
CA ALA A 120 -30.32 19.02 21.83
C ALA A 120 -31.06 17.80 22.41
N GLY A 121 -32.38 17.71 22.18
CA GLY A 121 -33.18 16.55 22.55
C GLY A 121 -32.90 15.28 21.72
N PHE A 122 -32.29 15.42 20.54
CA PHE A 122 -31.85 14.28 19.73
C PHE A 122 -30.45 13.78 20.09
N ASP A 123 -29.70 14.51 20.90
CA ASP A 123 -28.31 14.20 21.29
C ASP A 123 -27.40 13.91 20.08
N VAL A 124 -27.47 14.79 19.07
CA VAL A 124 -26.62 14.65 17.86
C VAL A 124 -25.12 14.77 18.22
N PRO A 125 -24.24 14.03 17.54
CA PRO A 125 -22.82 14.00 17.86
C PRO A 125 -22.08 15.27 17.44
N ALA A 126 -22.60 15.99 16.44
CA ALA A 126 -22.10 17.27 15.97
C ALA A 126 -23.23 18.07 15.30
N LEU A 127 -23.03 19.37 15.13
CA LEU A 127 -23.93 20.24 14.37
C LEU A 127 -23.21 20.86 13.17
N LYS A 128 -23.95 21.03 12.09
CA LYS A 128 -23.50 21.79 10.92
C LYS A 128 -24.10 23.20 10.97
N ILE A 129 -23.27 24.23 10.80
CA ILE A 129 -23.74 25.61 10.56
C ILE A 129 -23.66 25.89 9.06
N ALA A 130 -24.78 26.33 8.49
CA ALA A 130 -24.88 26.67 7.08
C ALA A 130 -24.04 27.91 6.75
N SER A 131 -23.66 28.06 5.47
CA SER A 131 -22.99 29.27 4.98
C SER A 131 -23.79 30.56 5.22
N ALA A 132 -25.13 30.48 5.18
CA ALA A 132 -25.99 31.61 5.48
C ALA A 132 -25.87 32.11 6.93
N ASP A 133 -25.42 31.25 7.84
CA ASP A 133 -25.35 31.52 9.28
C ASP A 133 -23.93 31.70 9.81
N LEU A 134 -22.90 31.72 8.96
CA LEU A 134 -21.53 31.97 9.40
C LEU A 134 -21.41 33.34 10.12
N CYS A 135 -22.16 34.33 9.64
CA CYS A 135 -22.19 35.68 10.21
C CYS A 135 -23.25 35.83 11.32
N ASN A 136 -23.84 34.74 11.82
CA ASN A 136 -24.88 34.75 12.84
C ASN A 136 -24.29 34.32 14.21
N PRO A 137 -23.72 35.26 14.99
CA PRO A 137 -23.05 34.91 16.24
C PRO A 137 -24.01 34.33 17.29
N TYR A 138 -25.31 34.64 17.21
CA TYR A 138 -26.29 34.16 18.18
C TYR A 138 -26.60 32.68 17.96
N LEU A 139 -26.84 32.27 16.72
CA LEU A 139 -27.05 30.87 16.38
C LEU A 139 -25.79 30.03 16.65
N ILE A 140 -24.60 30.54 16.32
CA ILE A 140 -23.33 29.88 16.63
C ILE A 140 -23.16 29.67 18.14
N ALA A 141 -23.41 30.71 18.95
CA ALA A 141 -23.32 30.60 20.41
C ALA A 141 -24.36 29.61 20.98
N LYS A 142 -25.58 29.62 20.44
CA LYS A 142 -26.64 28.68 20.81
C LYS A 142 -26.24 27.23 20.49
N ALA A 143 -25.73 26.96 19.29
CA ALA A 143 -25.25 25.64 18.91
C ALA A 143 -24.05 25.19 19.75
N ALA A 144 -23.09 26.08 20.00
CA ALA A 144 -21.92 25.82 20.83
C ALA A 144 -22.29 25.50 22.29
N SER A 145 -23.41 26.04 22.80
CA SER A 145 -23.88 25.74 24.16
C SER A 145 -24.21 24.26 24.41
N LEU A 146 -24.39 23.47 23.34
CA LEU A 146 -24.57 22.02 23.44
C LEU A 146 -23.27 21.27 23.74
N GLY A 147 -22.11 21.93 23.66
CA GLY A 147 -20.79 21.33 23.91
C GLY A 147 -20.37 20.29 22.87
N LYS A 148 -21.05 20.25 21.72
CA LYS A 148 -20.77 19.34 20.60
C LYS A 148 -19.85 20.04 19.57
N PRO A 149 -19.03 19.30 18.81
CA PRO A 149 -18.27 19.86 17.72
C PRO A 149 -19.16 20.54 16.66
N LEU A 150 -18.62 21.59 16.04
CA LEU A 150 -19.30 22.35 14.99
C LEU A 150 -18.59 22.22 13.63
N ILE A 151 -19.33 22.00 12.57
CA ILE A 151 -18.82 22.05 11.19
C ILE A 151 -19.45 23.26 10.52
N LEU A 152 -18.67 24.18 9.97
CA LEU A 152 -19.20 25.43 9.39
C LEU A 152 -18.78 25.56 7.93
N SER A 153 -19.71 25.80 7.02
CA SER A 153 -19.37 26.13 5.63
C SER A 153 -19.14 27.64 5.46
N THR A 154 -18.15 28.04 4.66
CA THR A 154 -17.74 29.46 4.52
C THR A 154 -18.19 30.12 3.22
N GLY A 155 -19.14 29.54 2.49
CA GLY A 155 -19.69 30.12 1.27
C GLY A 155 -20.40 31.44 1.54
N MET A 156 -20.47 32.31 0.52
CA MET A 156 -21.05 33.67 0.59
C MET A 156 -20.31 34.66 1.52
N SER A 157 -19.28 34.22 2.24
CA SER A 157 -18.56 35.06 3.22
C SER A 157 -17.26 35.62 2.67
N LEU A 158 -16.89 36.79 3.16
CA LEU A 158 -15.58 37.41 2.98
C LEU A 158 -14.60 36.91 4.05
N GLU A 159 -13.29 36.98 3.77
CA GLU A 159 -12.26 36.45 4.70
C GLU A 159 -12.35 37.05 6.12
N HIS A 160 -12.59 38.36 6.24
CA HIS A 160 -12.72 39.01 7.55
C HIS A 160 -13.96 38.56 8.35
N GLU A 161 -14.99 38.02 7.69
CA GLU A 161 -16.15 37.42 8.35
C GLU A 161 -15.82 36.01 8.86
N ILE A 162 -15.04 35.26 8.08
CA ILE A 162 -14.51 33.95 8.49
C ILE A 162 -13.60 34.11 9.71
N GLU A 163 -12.68 35.08 9.69
CA GLU A 163 -11.80 35.39 10.83
C GLU A 163 -12.60 35.72 12.11
N ARG A 164 -13.68 36.51 11.99
CA ARG A 164 -14.57 36.82 13.13
C ARG A 164 -15.28 35.59 13.67
N ALA A 165 -15.75 34.69 12.79
CA ALA A 165 -16.37 33.44 13.22
C ALA A 165 -15.36 32.55 13.96
N ILE A 166 -14.11 32.47 13.47
CA ILE A 166 -13.01 31.76 14.13
C ILE A 166 -12.74 32.35 15.53
N GLU A 167 -12.62 33.68 15.65
CA GLU A 167 -12.42 34.35 16.93
C GLU A 167 -13.53 34.02 17.93
N GLN A 168 -14.79 34.05 17.47
CA GLN A 168 -15.93 33.69 18.30
C GLN A 168 -15.89 32.23 18.75
N LEU A 169 -15.68 31.29 17.83
CA LEU A 169 -15.64 29.85 18.13
C LEU A 169 -14.52 29.49 19.11
N ASN A 170 -13.34 30.10 18.92
CA ASN A 170 -12.22 29.96 19.86
C ASN A 170 -12.59 30.49 21.24
N GLY A 171 -13.30 31.63 21.32
CA GLY A 171 -13.78 32.18 22.59
C GLY A 171 -14.85 31.32 23.28
N LEU A 172 -15.63 30.56 22.52
CA LEU A 172 -16.63 29.61 23.02
C LEU A 172 -16.02 28.27 23.48
N GLY A 173 -14.79 27.96 23.06
CA GLY A 173 -14.06 26.76 23.49
C GLY A 173 -14.61 25.44 22.95
N VAL A 174 -15.32 25.47 21.82
CA VAL A 174 -15.85 24.27 21.16
C VAL A 174 -14.94 23.83 20.00
N PRO A 175 -14.72 22.51 19.79
CA PRO A 175 -14.03 22.03 18.60
C PRO A 175 -14.82 22.37 17.33
N PHE A 176 -14.13 22.78 16.27
CA PHE A 176 -14.80 23.07 15.00
C PHE A 176 -13.94 22.77 13.77
N ALA A 177 -14.61 22.64 12.61
CA ALA A 177 -14.00 22.56 11.29
C ALA A 177 -14.62 23.60 10.35
N LEU A 178 -13.83 24.09 9.40
CA LEU A 178 -14.30 25.03 8.36
C LEU A 178 -14.30 24.37 6.99
N LEU A 179 -15.42 24.42 6.29
CA LEU A 179 -15.55 23.89 4.94
C LEU A 179 -15.54 25.03 3.93
N HIS A 180 -14.54 25.01 3.03
CA HIS A 180 -14.59 25.83 1.83
C HIS A 180 -15.83 25.48 1.00
N CYS A 181 -16.55 26.47 0.50
CA CYS A 181 -17.85 26.27 -0.13
C CYS A 181 -18.14 27.39 -1.14
N ASN A 182 -18.71 27.03 -2.29
CA ASN A 182 -19.39 27.97 -3.16
C ASN A 182 -20.89 27.65 -3.14
N SER A 183 -21.71 28.57 -2.63
CA SER A 183 -23.16 28.37 -2.43
C SER A 183 -24.00 28.65 -3.69
N THR A 184 -23.58 28.12 -4.84
CA THR A 184 -24.36 28.11 -6.08
C THR A 184 -24.66 26.66 -6.48
N TYR A 185 -25.89 26.41 -6.96
CA TYR A 185 -26.44 25.06 -7.10
C TYR A 185 -26.97 24.82 -8.51
N PRO A 186 -26.24 24.11 -9.38
CA PRO A 186 -24.85 23.66 -9.22
C PRO A 186 -23.82 24.78 -9.45
N ALA A 187 -22.68 24.68 -8.79
CA ALA A 187 -21.60 25.64 -8.89
C ALA A 187 -20.79 25.48 -10.18
N PRO A 188 -20.56 26.56 -10.96
CA PRO A 188 -19.61 26.54 -12.07
C PRO A 188 -18.20 26.26 -11.58
N GLU A 189 -17.44 25.43 -12.29
CA GLU A 189 -16.10 25.00 -11.86
C GLU A 189 -15.13 26.18 -11.69
N THR A 190 -15.29 27.23 -12.51
CA THR A 190 -14.50 28.47 -12.46
C THR A 190 -14.68 29.25 -11.17
N ASP A 191 -15.81 29.09 -10.51
CA ASP A 191 -16.19 29.89 -9.34
C ASP A 191 -15.84 29.19 -8.03
N ILE A 192 -15.44 27.91 -8.09
CA ILE A 192 -15.13 27.11 -6.90
C ILE A 192 -13.88 27.61 -6.20
N GLN A 193 -12.85 28.03 -6.94
CA GLN A 193 -11.61 28.58 -6.37
C GLN A 193 -10.95 27.68 -5.31
N LEU A 194 -10.74 26.38 -5.59
CA LEU A 194 -10.14 25.39 -4.66
C LEU A 194 -8.83 25.82 -4.01
N GLY A 195 -8.05 26.71 -4.65
CA GLY A 195 -6.83 27.28 -4.08
C GLY A 195 -7.06 28.00 -2.73
N TYR A 196 -8.28 28.42 -2.42
CA TYR A 196 -8.62 29.02 -1.13
C TYR A 196 -8.46 28.03 0.04
N LEU A 197 -8.50 26.71 -0.18
CA LEU A 197 -8.21 25.72 0.88
C LEU A 197 -6.82 25.91 1.49
N ALA A 198 -5.83 26.30 0.68
CA ALA A 198 -4.49 26.58 1.18
C ALA A 198 -4.49 27.77 2.15
N ARG A 199 -5.26 28.82 1.83
CA ARG A 199 -5.44 30.00 2.69
C ARG A 199 -6.27 29.67 3.93
N LEU A 200 -7.36 28.92 3.80
CA LEU A 200 -8.20 28.51 4.91
C LEU A 200 -7.42 27.67 5.94
N ARG A 201 -6.46 26.86 5.48
CA ARG A 201 -5.54 26.10 6.35
C ARG A 201 -4.59 26.98 7.16
N GLU A 202 -4.28 28.20 6.67
CA GLU A 202 -3.52 29.19 7.43
C GLU A 202 -4.39 29.88 8.49
N LEU A 203 -5.71 29.87 8.34
CA LEU A 203 -6.65 30.45 9.31
C LEU A 203 -7.05 29.41 10.37
N HIS A 204 -7.20 28.15 9.99
CA HIS A 204 -7.62 27.08 10.89
C HIS A 204 -6.97 25.72 10.59
N GLY A 205 -6.66 24.97 11.64
CA GLY A 205 -5.93 23.70 11.55
C GLY A 205 -6.74 22.51 11.03
N LEU A 206 -8.06 22.62 10.95
CA LEU A 206 -8.95 21.57 10.46
C LEU A 206 -9.94 22.11 9.43
N ILE A 207 -9.67 21.82 8.16
CA ILE A 207 -10.44 22.31 7.03
C ILE A 207 -11.08 21.17 6.26
N GLY A 208 -12.13 21.47 5.52
CA GLY A 208 -12.74 20.55 4.56
C GLY A 208 -13.37 21.28 3.39
N TYR A 209 -14.22 20.59 2.65
CA TYR A 209 -14.88 21.11 1.45
C TYR A 209 -16.36 20.70 1.42
N SER A 210 -17.22 21.66 1.09
CA SER A 210 -18.66 21.50 0.90
C SER A 210 -18.97 21.81 -0.56
N GLY A 211 -19.23 20.77 -1.35
CA GLY A 211 -19.31 20.86 -2.80
C GLY A 211 -20.74 20.95 -3.33
N HIS A 212 -20.94 21.81 -4.32
CA HIS A 212 -22.17 21.93 -5.12
C HIS A 212 -21.88 21.88 -6.63
N GLU A 213 -20.66 21.54 -7.01
CA GLU A 213 -20.24 21.33 -8.39
C GLU A 213 -20.85 20.09 -9.04
N ARG A 214 -20.65 19.90 -10.35
CA ARG A 214 -20.99 18.66 -11.04
C ARG A 214 -19.84 17.64 -10.96
N GLY A 215 -20.19 16.37 -10.82
CA GLY A 215 -19.22 15.27 -10.74
C GLY A 215 -18.41 15.26 -9.44
N THR A 216 -17.32 14.51 -9.43
CA THR A 216 -16.57 14.16 -8.20
C THR A 216 -15.14 14.72 -8.17
N ALA A 217 -14.61 15.15 -9.32
CA ALA A 217 -13.20 15.49 -9.48
C ALA A 217 -12.71 16.60 -8.53
N ILE A 218 -13.53 17.63 -8.33
CA ILE A 218 -13.19 18.77 -7.46
C ILE A 218 -13.17 18.36 -5.99
N SER A 219 -14.16 17.59 -5.55
CA SER A 219 -14.21 17.04 -4.19
C SER A 219 -13.01 16.14 -3.88
N ILE A 220 -12.57 15.30 -4.83
CA ILE A 220 -11.36 14.48 -4.70
C ILE A 220 -10.10 15.37 -4.66
N ALA A 221 -10.02 16.39 -5.52
CA ALA A 221 -8.91 17.33 -5.53
C ALA A 221 -8.80 18.12 -4.21
N ALA A 222 -9.92 18.43 -3.56
CA ALA A 222 -9.92 19.08 -2.25
C ALA A 222 -9.20 18.24 -1.18
N VAL A 223 -9.35 16.92 -1.20
CA VAL A 223 -8.62 16.00 -0.30
C VAL A 223 -7.12 16.07 -0.55
N ALA A 224 -6.69 16.07 -1.82
CA ALA A 224 -5.28 16.25 -2.18
C ALA A 224 -4.71 17.61 -1.72
N LEU A 225 -5.56 18.63 -1.57
CA LEU A 225 -5.20 19.95 -1.03
C LEU A 225 -5.28 20.03 0.51
N GLY A 226 -5.61 18.93 1.19
CA GLY A 226 -5.60 18.82 2.64
C GLY A 226 -6.95 18.95 3.33
N ALA A 227 -8.07 18.92 2.59
CA ALA A 227 -9.40 18.78 3.19
C ALA A 227 -9.51 17.45 3.96
N LYS A 228 -10.06 17.50 5.18
CA LYS A 228 -10.29 16.34 6.05
C LYS A 228 -11.77 16.00 6.23
N LEU A 229 -12.64 16.82 5.65
CA LEU A 229 -14.07 16.57 5.55
C LEU A 229 -14.51 16.89 4.13
N ILE A 230 -15.37 16.06 3.55
CA ILE A 230 -16.03 16.30 2.26
C ILE A 230 -17.53 16.18 2.47
N GLU A 231 -18.27 17.23 2.11
CA GLU A 231 -19.73 17.24 2.14
C GLU A 231 -20.28 17.40 0.72
N ARG A 232 -21.17 16.49 0.33
CA ARG A 232 -21.81 16.48 -0.99
C ARG A 232 -23.27 16.08 -0.84
N HIS A 233 -24.16 16.75 -1.59
CA HIS A 233 -25.56 16.35 -1.63
C HIS A 233 -25.72 14.99 -2.32
N ILE A 234 -26.64 14.16 -1.81
CA ILE A 234 -27.01 12.87 -2.39
C ILE A 234 -28.49 12.87 -2.78
N THR A 235 -28.81 12.31 -3.94
CA THR A 235 -30.19 12.11 -4.44
C THR A 235 -30.36 10.70 -4.98
N LEU A 236 -31.60 10.20 -5.07
CA LEU A 236 -31.89 8.95 -5.79
C LEU A 236 -32.04 9.19 -7.30
N ASP A 237 -32.47 10.38 -7.69
CA ASP A 237 -32.68 10.80 -9.07
C ASP A 237 -32.51 12.33 -9.16
N ARG A 238 -31.69 12.81 -10.09
CA ARG A 238 -31.49 14.26 -10.33
C ARG A 238 -32.70 14.95 -10.98
N GLY A 239 -33.60 14.19 -11.59
CA GLY A 239 -34.81 14.68 -12.26
C GLY A 239 -35.99 15.01 -11.34
N MET A 240 -35.88 14.71 -10.04
CA MET A 240 -36.92 15.02 -9.05
C MET A 240 -37.09 16.53 -8.82
N GLU A 241 -38.31 16.96 -8.43
CA GLU A 241 -38.60 18.36 -8.11
C GLU A 241 -37.94 18.75 -6.78
N GLY A 242 -37.08 19.75 -6.79
CA GLY A 242 -36.40 20.21 -5.58
C GLY A 242 -35.24 21.16 -5.93
N PRO A 243 -34.73 21.92 -4.95
CA PRO A 243 -33.71 22.93 -5.22
C PRO A 243 -32.32 22.31 -5.40
N ASP A 244 -32.08 21.15 -4.77
CA ASP A 244 -30.74 20.60 -4.59
C ASP A 244 -30.46 19.38 -5.47
N HIS A 245 -31.48 18.71 -6.02
CA HIS A 245 -31.32 17.49 -6.81
C HIS A 245 -30.33 17.67 -7.97
N LEU A 246 -30.38 18.80 -8.68
CA LEU A 246 -29.52 19.07 -9.82
C LEU A 246 -28.02 19.15 -9.47
N ALA A 247 -27.70 19.58 -8.24
CA ALA A 247 -26.33 19.66 -7.72
C ALA A 247 -25.90 18.38 -6.97
N SER A 248 -26.83 17.46 -6.72
CA SER A 248 -26.61 16.25 -5.94
C SER A 248 -25.91 15.16 -6.76
N LEU A 249 -25.25 14.23 -6.09
CA LEU A 249 -24.74 12.99 -6.68
C LEU A 249 -25.78 11.89 -6.54
N GLU A 250 -25.94 11.06 -7.57
CA GLU A 250 -26.68 9.80 -7.47
C GLU A 250 -25.84 8.74 -6.72
N PRO A 251 -26.43 7.65 -6.21
CA PRO A 251 -25.73 6.72 -5.31
C PRO A 251 -24.42 6.17 -5.89
N GLU A 252 -24.42 5.85 -7.18
CA GLU A 252 -23.24 5.34 -7.89
C GLU A 252 -22.14 6.40 -8.02
N GLU A 253 -22.49 7.65 -8.32
CA GLU A 253 -21.50 8.75 -8.37
C GLU A 253 -20.96 9.06 -6.96
N PHE A 254 -21.79 8.94 -5.93
CA PHE A 254 -21.35 9.12 -4.54
C PHE A 254 -20.38 8.00 -4.12
N ARG A 255 -20.65 6.75 -4.50
CA ARG A 255 -19.74 5.62 -4.28
C ARG A 255 -18.39 5.86 -4.96
N GLN A 256 -18.40 6.32 -6.21
CA GLN A 256 -17.18 6.68 -6.95
C GLN A 256 -16.40 7.81 -6.26
N LEU A 257 -17.09 8.78 -5.68
CA LEU A 257 -16.45 9.82 -4.86
C LEU A 257 -15.73 9.21 -3.66
N VAL A 258 -16.41 8.39 -2.86
CA VAL A 258 -15.83 7.75 -1.67
C VAL A 258 -14.62 6.88 -2.06
N GLU A 259 -14.76 6.02 -3.06
CA GLU A 259 -13.66 5.17 -3.56
C GLU A 259 -12.46 6.00 -4.04
N GLY A 260 -12.71 7.08 -4.78
CA GLY A 260 -11.67 8.01 -5.22
C GLY A 260 -10.95 8.69 -4.06
N ILE A 261 -11.68 9.09 -3.02
CA ILE A 261 -11.09 9.63 -1.78
C ILE A 261 -10.18 8.57 -1.12
N ARG A 262 -10.65 7.33 -0.95
CA ARG A 262 -9.86 6.25 -0.33
C ARG A 262 -8.60 5.90 -1.15
N GLN A 263 -8.64 6.00 -2.47
CA GLN A 263 -7.45 5.84 -3.32
C GLN A 263 -6.45 6.97 -3.10
N VAL A 264 -6.91 8.22 -3.05
CA VAL A 264 -6.06 9.40 -2.82
C VAL A 264 -5.42 9.35 -1.44
N GLU A 265 -6.15 8.94 -0.40
CA GLU A 265 -5.60 8.75 0.95
C GLU A 265 -4.43 7.75 0.99
N LYS A 266 -4.51 6.67 0.22
CA LYS A 266 -3.41 5.69 0.10
C LYS A 266 -2.21 6.26 -0.67
N ALA A 267 -2.43 7.16 -1.62
CA ALA A 267 -1.40 7.71 -2.50
C ALA A 267 -0.71 8.98 -1.97
N LEU A 268 -1.35 9.72 -1.06
CA LEU A 268 -0.86 11.00 -0.53
C LEU A 268 0.35 10.92 0.42
N PRO A 269 0.48 9.93 1.32
CA PRO A 269 1.53 9.93 2.33
C PRO A 269 2.93 9.99 1.72
N TRP A 270 3.66 11.06 2.06
CA TRP A 270 5.10 11.17 1.85
C TRP A 270 5.73 11.68 3.13
N ALA A 271 6.67 10.90 3.68
CA ALA A 271 7.38 11.23 4.91
C ALA A 271 8.88 11.18 4.64
N GLY A 272 9.56 12.32 4.65
CA GLY A 272 11.02 12.38 4.55
C GLY A 272 11.54 13.66 3.90
N PRO A 273 12.86 13.84 3.80
CA PRO A 273 13.47 15.00 3.15
C PRO A 273 13.66 14.84 1.64
N GLY A 274 13.38 13.66 1.06
CA GLY A 274 13.73 13.36 -0.33
C GLY A 274 12.84 12.32 -1.01
N ARG A 275 13.11 12.10 -2.31
CA ARG A 275 12.45 11.07 -3.12
C ARG A 275 13.09 9.70 -2.84
N HIS A 276 12.24 8.71 -2.65
CA HIS A 276 12.62 7.31 -2.60
C HIS A 276 12.04 6.60 -3.83
N ALA A 277 12.85 5.80 -4.52
CA ALA A 277 12.37 4.95 -5.61
C ALA A 277 11.87 3.63 -5.01
N SER A 278 10.70 3.18 -5.45
CA SER A 278 10.17 1.86 -5.07
C SER A 278 11.05 0.72 -5.61
N GLN A 279 10.93 -0.47 -5.05
CA GLN A 279 11.59 -1.68 -5.56
C GLN A 279 11.26 -1.93 -7.05
N GLY A 280 9.99 -1.78 -7.43
CA GLY A 280 9.56 -1.88 -8.84
C GLY A 280 10.23 -0.84 -9.75
N GLU A 281 10.40 0.41 -9.30
CA GLU A 281 11.17 1.41 -10.04
C GLU A 281 12.65 1.04 -10.17
N LEU A 282 13.25 0.45 -9.13
CA LEU A 282 14.65 0.02 -9.15
C LEU A 282 14.90 -1.16 -10.09
N LEU A 283 13.97 -2.14 -10.15
CA LEU A 283 13.98 -3.22 -11.13
C LEU A 283 13.90 -2.68 -12.58
N ASN A 284 13.03 -1.70 -12.81
CA ASN A 284 12.94 -1.05 -14.12
C ASN A 284 14.20 -0.22 -14.44
N ARG A 285 14.77 0.46 -13.45
CA ARG A 285 16.04 1.19 -13.61
C ARG A 285 17.17 0.26 -14.01
N GLU A 286 17.20 -0.95 -13.49
CA GLU A 286 18.18 -1.95 -13.92
C GLU A 286 18.00 -2.31 -15.39
N ASN A 287 16.81 -2.70 -15.80
CA ASN A 287 16.56 -3.17 -17.17
C ASN A 287 16.69 -2.05 -18.22
N LEU A 288 16.19 -0.85 -17.90
CA LEU A 288 16.09 0.28 -18.83
C LEU A 288 17.21 1.31 -18.68
N GLY A 289 17.94 1.25 -17.57
CA GLY A 289 19.03 2.16 -17.27
C GLY A 289 20.25 1.96 -18.16
N LYS A 290 21.29 2.72 -17.84
CA LYS A 290 22.59 2.66 -18.52
C LYS A 290 23.69 2.57 -17.48
N SER A 291 24.78 1.95 -17.87
CA SER A 291 26.00 1.84 -17.08
C SER A 291 27.22 2.17 -17.91
N VAL A 292 28.31 2.46 -17.20
CA VAL A 292 29.64 2.52 -17.78
C VAL A 292 30.11 1.09 -18.05
N ILE A 293 30.53 0.84 -19.29
CA ILE A 293 31.08 -0.43 -19.74
C ILE A 293 32.41 -0.23 -20.46
N ALA A 294 33.20 -1.29 -20.55
CA ALA A 294 34.45 -1.28 -21.29
C ALA A 294 34.17 -1.27 -22.81
N ALA A 295 34.70 -0.27 -23.52
CA ALA A 295 34.60 -0.15 -24.98
C ALA A 295 35.52 -1.14 -25.72
N ARG A 296 36.60 -1.57 -25.05
CA ARG A 296 37.55 -2.62 -25.45
C ARG A 296 37.97 -3.43 -24.22
N ALA A 297 38.68 -4.54 -24.39
CA ALA A 297 39.31 -5.23 -23.27
C ALA A 297 40.34 -4.32 -22.56
N ILE A 298 40.41 -4.41 -21.22
CA ILE A 298 41.28 -3.61 -20.35
C ILE A 298 42.04 -4.57 -19.43
N GLU A 299 43.37 -4.54 -19.48
CA GLU A 299 44.23 -5.39 -18.67
C GLU A 299 44.47 -4.81 -17.26
N PRO A 300 44.75 -5.65 -16.24
CA PRO A 300 45.14 -5.17 -14.92
C PRO A 300 46.33 -4.19 -14.99
N GLY A 301 46.22 -3.08 -14.28
CA GLY A 301 47.23 -2.03 -14.22
C GLY A 301 47.14 -0.96 -15.33
N GLU A 302 46.33 -1.18 -16.39
CA GLU A 302 46.07 -0.13 -17.38
C GLU A 302 45.36 1.08 -16.75
N THR A 303 45.74 2.29 -17.18
CA THR A 303 45.06 3.52 -16.76
C THR A 303 43.81 3.73 -17.60
N PHE A 304 42.64 3.86 -16.97
CA PHE A 304 41.38 4.14 -17.66
C PHE A 304 41.45 5.49 -18.40
N THR A 305 41.21 5.45 -19.72
CA THR A 305 41.05 6.64 -20.57
C THR A 305 39.64 6.69 -21.17
N GLN A 306 39.25 7.86 -21.69
CA GLN A 306 37.91 8.10 -22.21
C GLN A 306 37.51 7.15 -23.35
N ASP A 307 38.46 6.77 -24.21
CA ASP A 307 38.24 5.84 -25.34
C ASP A 307 38.08 4.38 -24.90
N MET A 308 38.53 4.02 -23.69
CA MET A 308 38.35 2.68 -23.12
C MET A 308 36.95 2.47 -22.53
N LEU A 309 36.19 3.54 -22.29
CA LEU A 309 34.91 3.50 -21.61
C LEU A 309 33.79 4.00 -22.52
N ARG A 310 32.62 3.37 -22.44
CA ARG A 310 31.41 3.88 -23.09
C ARG A 310 30.19 3.62 -22.22
N VAL A 311 29.07 4.20 -22.60
CA VAL A 311 27.80 4.04 -21.89
C VAL A 311 26.88 3.12 -22.70
N ALA A 312 26.33 2.09 -22.05
CA ALA A 312 25.35 1.17 -22.64
C ALA A 312 24.37 0.64 -21.61
N SER A 313 23.22 0.14 -22.06
CA SER A 313 22.26 -0.59 -21.22
C SER A 313 22.68 -2.05 -21.06
N PRO A 314 22.19 -2.77 -20.02
CA PRO A 314 21.34 -2.30 -18.90
C PRO A 314 22.08 -1.46 -17.84
N GLY A 315 21.33 -0.93 -16.87
CA GLY A 315 21.80 -0.15 -15.73
C GLY A 315 22.32 -1.02 -14.58
N GLN A 316 23.26 -1.93 -14.85
CA GLN A 316 23.77 -2.90 -13.87
C GLN A 316 25.08 -2.49 -13.19
N GLY A 317 25.95 -1.79 -13.89
CA GLY A 317 27.19 -1.22 -13.36
C GLY A 317 27.08 0.25 -12.96
N LEU A 318 28.24 0.87 -12.76
CA LEU A 318 28.44 2.25 -12.38
C LEU A 318 27.59 3.20 -13.26
N PRO A 319 26.83 4.14 -12.67
CA PRO A 319 25.96 5.00 -13.45
C PRO A 319 26.78 5.99 -14.31
N PRO A 320 26.26 6.44 -15.47
CA PRO A 320 27.03 7.19 -16.46
C PRO A 320 27.63 8.50 -15.94
N TYR A 321 26.98 9.16 -14.97
CA TYR A 321 27.47 10.41 -14.38
C TYR A 321 28.75 10.22 -13.55
N ARG A 322 29.13 8.96 -13.25
CA ARG A 322 30.34 8.61 -12.52
C ARG A 322 31.48 8.10 -13.41
N LEU A 323 31.30 8.11 -14.73
CA LEU A 323 32.37 7.71 -15.66
C LEU A 323 33.68 8.48 -15.41
N ALA A 324 33.57 9.78 -15.12
CA ALA A 324 34.72 10.63 -14.85
C ALA A 324 35.53 10.18 -13.61
N ASP A 325 34.89 9.50 -12.65
CA ASP A 325 35.56 9.00 -11.45
C ASP A 325 36.57 7.88 -11.77
N LEU A 326 36.40 7.17 -12.90
CA LEU A 326 37.32 6.12 -13.36
C LEU A 326 38.55 6.70 -14.04
N LEU A 327 38.42 7.84 -14.72
CA LEU A 327 39.46 8.38 -15.59
C LEU A 327 40.75 8.67 -14.80
N GLY A 328 41.88 8.17 -15.31
CA GLY A 328 43.18 8.32 -14.66
C GLY A 328 43.46 7.32 -13.53
N LYS A 329 42.50 6.48 -13.12
CA LYS A 329 42.74 5.35 -12.21
C LYS A 329 43.29 4.14 -12.96
N GLN A 330 43.98 3.25 -12.25
CA GLN A 330 44.45 1.98 -12.80
C GLN A 330 43.43 0.87 -12.57
N ALA A 331 43.21 0.02 -13.57
CA ALA A 331 42.33 -1.15 -13.46
C ALA A 331 42.91 -2.17 -12.47
N GLY A 332 42.12 -2.54 -11.45
CA GLY A 332 42.53 -3.55 -10.45
C GLY A 332 42.39 -5.00 -10.92
N ARG A 333 41.68 -5.22 -12.03
CA ARG A 333 41.35 -6.52 -12.62
C ARG A 333 41.28 -6.42 -14.13
N ALA A 334 41.25 -7.57 -14.81
CA ALA A 334 40.91 -7.63 -16.22
C ALA A 334 39.42 -7.31 -16.40
N VAL A 335 39.10 -6.54 -17.44
CA VAL A 335 37.73 -6.17 -17.82
C VAL A 335 37.55 -6.49 -19.31
N ALA A 336 36.66 -7.42 -19.65
CA ALA A 336 36.44 -7.77 -21.05
C ALA A 336 35.64 -6.67 -21.76
N GLN A 337 35.74 -6.61 -23.09
CA GLN A 337 34.93 -5.68 -23.88
C GLN A 337 33.44 -5.93 -23.64
N GLY A 338 32.71 -4.88 -23.29
CA GLY A 338 31.28 -4.94 -22.99
C GLY A 338 30.96 -5.18 -21.51
N ASP A 339 31.93 -5.57 -20.68
CA ASP A 339 31.71 -5.76 -19.25
C ASP A 339 31.43 -4.43 -18.56
N PHE A 340 30.62 -4.52 -17.49
CA PHE A 340 30.35 -3.41 -16.61
C PHE A 340 31.55 -3.05 -15.75
N LEU A 341 31.67 -1.75 -15.49
CA LEU A 341 32.51 -1.22 -14.43
C LEU A 341 31.64 -0.99 -13.20
N PHE A 342 32.16 -1.23 -12.00
CA PHE A 342 31.45 -1.14 -10.73
C PHE A 342 32.13 -0.15 -9.78
N ASP A 343 31.53 0.07 -8.62
CA ASP A 343 32.11 0.87 -7.54
C ASP A 343 33.47 0.34 -7.10
N SER A 344 33.65 -0.98 -7.08
CA SER A 344 34.92 -1.57 -6.73
C SER A 344 36.06 -1.27 -7.71
N ASP A 345 35.75 -0.95 -8.97
CA ASP A 345 36.76 -0.54 -9.96
C ASP A 345 37.29 0.89 -9.69
N LEU A 346 36.68 1.63 -8.76
CA LEU A 346 37.15 2.94 -8.30
C LEU A 346 38.15 2.87 -7.15
N VAL A 347 38.25 1.71 -6.49
CA VAL A 347 39.12 1.46 -5.34
C VAL A 347 40.13 0.35 -5.67
N ALA A 348 41.29 0.35 -4.99
CA ALA A 348 42.27 -0.71 -5.19
C ALA A 348 41.74 -2.02 -4.58
N GLN A 349 41.37 -3.00 -5.42
CA GLN A 349 40.95 -4.31 -4.95
C GLN A 349 42.16 -5.21 -4.63
N GLN A 350 42.12 -5.92 -3.51
CA GLN A 350 42.93 -7.12 -3.26
C GLN A 350 41.98 -8.33 -3.28
N VAL A 351 42.28 -9.32 -4.12
CA VAL A 351 41.56 -10.60 -4.12
C VAL A 351 41.96 -11.36 -2.86
N ILE A 352 41.11 -11.34 -1.83
CA ILE A 352 41.32 -12.06 -0.59
C ILE A 352 40.33 -13.23 -0.59
N ARG A 353 40.84 -14.47 -0.49
CA ARG A 353 40.01 -15.63 -0.17
C ARG A 353 39.30 -15.37 1.16
N ARG A 354 37.96 -15.46 1.17
CA ARG A 354 37.14 -15.13 2.33
C ARG A 354 36.79 -16.40 3.09
N GLU A 355 37.05 -16.40 4.39
CA GLU A 355 36.67 -17.49 5.29
C GLU A 355 35.71 -16.95 6.35
N TYR A 356 34.54 -17.58 6.47
CA TYR A 356 33.50 -17.23 7.43
C TYR A 356 33.24 -18.45 8.32
N ALA A 357 33.02 -18.22 9.62
CA ALA A 357 32.60 -19.24 10.57
C ALA A 357 31.19 -18.89 11.05
N MET A 358 30.19 -19.57 10.50
CA MET A 358 28.78 -19.35 10.84
C MET A 358 28.26 -20.42 11.80
N PRO A 359 27.31 -20.07 12.71
CA PRO A 359 26.75 -21.00 13.68
C PRO A 359 25.75 -22.01 13.08
N ILE A 360 25.28 -21.73 11.87
CA ILE A 360 24.40 -22.58 11.07
C ILE A 360 25.00 -22.75 9.68
N LEU A 361 24.53 -23.75 8.90
CA LEU A 361 25.06 -24.04 7.57
C LEU A 361 24.87 -22.85 6.63
N TRP A 362 25.94 -22.38 5.99
CA TRP A 362 25.90 -21.15 5.18
C TRP A 362 26.34 -21.39 3.74
N GLY A 363 25.81 -20.57 2.85
CA GLY A 363 26.19 -20.53 1.44
C GLY A 363 26.05 -19.16 0.80
N VAL A 364 26.12 -19.16 -0.52
CA VAL A 364 25.81 -18.00 -1.35
C VAL A 364 24.99 -18.46 -2.57
N PRO A 365 24.12 -17.59 -3.10
CA PRO A 365 23.46 -17.86 -4.35
C PRO A 365 24.45 -17.70 -5.52
N VAL A 366 24.34 -18.58 -6.51
CA VAL A 366 25.19 -18.61 -7.70
C VAL A 366 24.36 -18.90 -8.95
N ARG A 367 24.85 -18.46 -10.10
CA ARG A 367 24.46 -18.98 -11.41
C ARG A 367 25.58 -19.83 -12.00
N TYR A 368 25.28 -20.60 -13.05
CA TYR A 368 26.27 -21.44 -13.71
C TYR A 368 27.54 -20.70 -14.13
N HIS A 369 27.43 -19.46 -14.63
CA HIS A 369 28.59 -18.68 -15.05
C HIS A 369 29.41 -18.10 -13.89
N ASP A 370 28.83 -18.00 -12.69
CA ASP A 370 29.48 -17.45 -11.50
C ASP A 370 30.18 -18.54 -10.66
N PHE A 371 29.62 -19.76 -10.68
CA PHE A 371 29.98 -20.85 -9.75
C PHE A 371 31.49 -21.09 -9.61
N LEU A 372 32.21 -21.28 -10.71
CA LEU A 372 33.65 -21.60 -10.68
C LEU A 372 34.50 -20.47 -10.06
N GLN A 373 34.03 -19.23 -10.15
CA GLN A 373 34.69 -18.08 -9.55
C GLN A 373 34.45 -18.06 -8.04
N TYR A 374 33.20 -18.23 -7.60
CA TYR A 374 32.86 -18.28 -6.18
C TYR A 374 33.53 -19.46 -5.46
N ASP A 375 33.58 -20.64 -6.08
CA ASP A 375 34.24 -21.81 -5.50
C ASP A 375 35.77 -21.66 -5.39
N GLN A 376 36.37 -20.64 -6.01
CA GLN A 376 37.77 -20.26 -5.77
C GLN A 376 37.91 -19.25 -4.61
N TRP A 377 36.87 -18.46 -4.35
CA TRP A 377 36.89 -17.36 -3.38
C TRP A 377 36.47 -17.75 -1.98
N ILE A 378 35.58 -18.74 -1.85
CA ILE A 378 34.98 -19.17 -0.59
C ILE A 378 34.96 -20.71 -0.47
N LYS A 379 34.67 -21.19 0.73
CA LYS A 379 34.41 -22.61 1.02
C LYS A 379 33.15 -22.73 1.89
N PRO A 380 31.95 -22.62 1.29
CA PRO A 380 30.70 -22.68 2.04
C PRO A 380 30.27 -24.12 2.32
N ASP A 381 29.26 -24.28 3.18
CA ASP A 381 28.58 -25.57 3.40
C ASP A 381 27.71 -25.96 2.20
N LEU A 382 27.24 -24.96 1.43
CA LEU A 382 26.37 -25.15 0.27
C LEU A 382 26.52 -24.05 -0.79
N PHE A 383 26.05 -24.35 -1.99
CA PHE A 383 25.73 -23.36 -3.01
C PHE A 383 24.24 -23.47 -3.36
N GLU A 384 23.59 -22.31 -3.54
CA GLU A 384 22.23 -22.25 -4.06
C GLU A 384 22.23 -21.82 -5.53
N PHE A 385 21.79 -22.70 -6.43
CA PHE A 385 21.74 -22.38 -7.85
C PHE A 385 20.43 -21.67 -8.21
N HIS A 386 20.53 -20.38 -8.57
CA HIS A 386 19.39 -19.61 -9.07
C HIS A 386 19.28 -19.79 -10.58
N LEU A 387 18.42 -20.70 -11.01
CA LEU A 387 18.28 -21.05 -12.42
C LEU A 387 17.35 -20.07 -13.14
N SER A 388 17.68 -19.74 -14.38
CA SER A 388 16.69 -19.24 -15.35
C SER A 388 16.09 -20.41 -16.13
N TYR A 389 14.94 -20.18 -16.78
CA TYR A 389 14.35 -21.20 -17.65
C TYR A 389 15.29 -21.68 -18.78
N ARG A 390 16.28 -20.86 -19.17
CA ARG A 390 17.29 -21.23 -20.16
C ARG A 390 18.33 -22.19 -19.59
N ASP A 391 18.69 -22.01 -18.32
CA ASP A 391 19.69 -22.84 -17.65
C ASP A 391 19.20 -24.29 -17.49
N LEU A 392 17.88 -24.50 -17.43
CA LEU A 392 17.26 -25.83 -17.43
C LEU A 392 17.50 -26.63 -18.72
N GLY A 393 17.92 -25.98 -19.81
CA GLY A 393 18.24 -26.63 -21.08
C GLY A 393 19.74 -26.86 -21.30
N VAL A 394 20.58 -26.61 -20.29
CA VAL A 394 22.04 -26.64 -20.41
C VAL A 394 22.63 -27.72 -19.51
N GLU A 395 23.58 -28.49 -20.06
CA GLU A 395 24.29 -29.56 -19.34
C GLU A 395 25.24 -28.98 -18.27
N PRO A 396 25.09 -29.35 -16.97
CA PRO A 396 25.89 -28.77 -15.89
C PRO A 396 27.40 -29.02 -15.99
N HIS A 397 27.81 -30.11 -16.68
CA HIS A 397 29.20 -30.53 -16.83
C HIS A 397 30.14 -29.46 -17.42
N ALA A 398 29.63 -28.52 -18.21
CA ALA A 398 30.44 -27.45 -18.78
C ALA A 398 30.74 -26.31 -17.79
N TYR A 399 30.03 -26.26 -16.67
CA TYR A 399 30.04 -25.13 -15.72
C TYR A 399 30.42 -25.54 -14.31
N LEU A 400 30.21 -26.81 -13.94
CA LEU A 400 30.41 -27.29 -12.57
C LEU A 400 31.65 -28.16 -12.42
N ARG A 401 32.14 -28.21 -11.18
CA ARG A 401 33.19 -29.12 -10.71
C ARG A 401 32.77 -29.70 -9.36
N THR A 402 33.29 -30.86 -9.03
CA THR A 402 32.97 -31.53 -7.76
C THR A 402 33.40 -30.69 -6.57
N VAL A 403 32.50 -30.52 -5.60
CA VAL A 403 32.71 -29.78 -4.35
C VAL A 403 32.40 -30.65 -3.14
N GLU A 404 32.97 -30.28 -1.99
CA GLU A 404 32.81 -31.00 -0.72
C GLU A 404 31.63 -30.47 0.12
N CYS A 405 30.75 -29.66 -0.47
CA CYS A 405 29.59 -29.07 0.20
C CYS A 405 28.69 -30.16 0.79
N SER A 406 28.21 -29.92 2.01
CA SER A 406 27.33 -30.83 2.75
C SER A 406 25.86 -30.69 2.34
N ARG A 407 25.52 -29.70 1.49
CA ARG A 407 24.17 -29.50 0.98
C ARG A 407 24.15 -28.88 -0.42
N LEU A 408 23.10 -29.21 -1.18
CA LEU A 408 22.77 -28.59 -2.46
C LEU A 408 21.37 -27.96 -2.37
N VAL A 409 21.25 -26.72 -2.85
CA VAL A 409 19.97 -26.03 -2.99
C VAL A 409 19.84 -25.53 -4.43
N VAL A 410 18.65 -25.67 -5.00
CA VAL A 410 18.32 -25.13 -6.33
C VAL A 410 17.08 -24.27 -6.20
N HIS A 411 17.19 -23.01 -6.59
CA HIS A 411 16.05 -22.11 -6.69
C HIS A 411 15.42 -22.25 -8.07
N ALA A 412 14.16 -22.69 -8.12
CA ALA A 412 13.40 -22.81 -9.34
C ALA A 412 13.25 -21.44 -10.03
N PRO A 413 13.29 -21.37 -11.36
CA PRO A 413 12.93 -20.15 -12.08
C PRO A 413 11.49 -19.74 -11.73
N GLU A 414 11.26 -18.45 -11.50
CA GLU A 414 9.88 -17.95 -11.39
C GLU A 414 9.19 -17.82 -12.75
N LEU A 415 9.97 -17.40 -13.76
CA LEU A 415 9.51 -17.12 -15.11
C LEU A 415 10.05 -18.16 -16.08
N PHE A 416 9.13 -18.77 -16.82
CA PHE A 416 9.38 -19.78 -17.85
C PHE A 416 9.18 -19.20 -19.26
N GLU A 417 9.26 -20.09 -20.26
CA GLU A 417 9.01 -19.75 -21.65
C GLU A 417 7.65 -19.05 -21.84
N ASN A 418 7.55 -18.15 -22.83
CA ASN A 418 6.34 -17.36 -23.11
C ASN A 418 5.88 -16.42 -21.98
N SER A 419 6.78 -16.05 -21.06
CA SER A 419 6.46 -15.19 -19.91
C SER A 419 5.44 -15.82 -18.95
N GLU A 420 5.38 -17.15 -18.89
CA GLU A 420 4.56 -17.87 -17.92
C GLU A 420 5.26 -17.92 -16.56
N LEU A 421 4.51 -17.68 -15.49
CA LEU A 421 4.97 -17.84 -14.12
C LEU A 421 4.71 -19.28 -13.66
N LEU A 422 5.51 -19.76 -12.72
CA LEU A 422 5.20 -21.03 -12.04
C LEU A 422 3.94 -20.87 -11.20
N ASP A 423 2.87 -21.58 -11.55
CA ASP A 423 1.64 -21.61 -10.76
C ASP A 423 1.07 -23.03 -10.66
N LEU A 424 1.39 -23.69 -9.54
CA LEU A 424 0.95 -25.05 -9.24
C LEU A 424 -0.51 -25.09 -8.76
N VAL A 425 -1.17 -23.95 -8.58
CA VAL A 425 -2.53 -23.87 -8.05
C VAL A 425 -3.52 -23.18 -9.00
N ALA A 426 -3.07 -22.82 -10.20
CA ALA A 426 -3.89 -22.21 -11.24
C ALA A 426 -5.23 -22.94 -11.45
N ASP A 427 -6.29 -22.14 -11.66
CA ASP A 427 -7.62 -22.62 -12.05
C ASP A 427 -7.59 -23.28 -13.43
N ASP A 428 -6.81 -22.71 -14.36
CA ASP A 428 -6.62 -23.25 -15.70
C ASP A 428 -5.80 -24.55 -15.63
N LEU A 429 -6.44 -25.66 -16.01
CA LEU A 429 -5.83 -26.98 -15.93
C LEU A 429 -4.63 -27.12 -16.87
N GLU A 430 -4.68 -26.54 -18.08
CA GLU A 430 -3.58 -26.63 -19.03
C GLU A 430 -2.36 -25.86 -18.54
N TYR A 431 -2.57 -24.66 -17.99
CA TYR A 431 -1.53 -23.84 -17.37
C TYR A 431 -0.89 -24.57 -16.19
N ARG A 432 -1.71 -25.15 -15.31
CA ARG A 432 -1.24 -25.90 -14.14
C ARG A 432 -0.42 -27.12 -14.56
N GLN A 433 -0.83 -27.85 -15.59
CA GLN A 433 -0.07 -28.99 -16.12
C GLN A 433 1.29 -28.58 -16.70
N ARG A 434 1.37 -27.42 -17.37
CA ARG A 434 2.67 -26.86 -17.80
C ARG A 434 3.56 -26.50 -16.61
N SER A 435 3.00 -25.91 -15.56
CA SER A 435 3.73 -25.58 -14.33
C SER A 435 4.25 -26.84 -13.60
N ILE A 436 3.46 -27.90 -13.54
CA ILE A 436 3.88 -29.21 -13.02
C ILE A 436 5.06 -29.76 -13.84
N ALA A 437 4.95 -29.76 -15.18
CA ALA A 437 6.02 -30.22 -16.06
C ALA A 437 7.29 -29.37 -15.93
N ASN A 438 7.15 -28.06 -15.75
CA ASN A 438 8.26 -27.14 -15.53
C ASN A 438 8.97 -27.40 -14.19
N LEU A 439 8.23 -27.68 -13.11
CA LEU A 439 8.84 -28.06 -11.84
C LEU A 439 9.52 -29.44 -11.94
N GLN A 440 8.99 -30.39 -12.71
CA GLN A 440 9.69 -31.66 -12.98
C GLN A 440 11.03 -31.42 -13.68
N ARG A 441 11.11 -30.50 -14.66
CA ARG A 441 12.39 -30.11 -15.29
C ARG A 441 13.40 -29.58 -14.28
N VAL A 442 12.95 -28.85 -13.26
CA VAL A 442 13.81 -28.36 -12.16
C VAL A 442 14.30 -29.52 -11.30
N VAL A 443 13.44 -30.51 -11.00
CA VAL A 443 13.85 -31.73 -10.28
C VAL A 443 14.95 -32.46 -11.06
N ASP A 444 14.73 -32.68 -12.36
CA ASP A 444 15.68 -33.40 -13.21
C ASP A 444 17.03 -32.66 -13.28
N ALA A 445 17.01 -31.32 -13.44
CA ALA A 445 18.21 -30.50 -13.40
C ALA A 445 18.92 -30.56 -12.03
N THR A 446 18.17 -30.56 -10.93
CA THR A 446 18.72 -30.67 -9.57
C THR A 446 19.46 -31.99 -9.38
N LEU A 447 18.92 -33.09 -9.90
CA LEU A 447 19.56 -34.41 -9.85
C LEU A 447 20.87 -34.45 -10.66
N GLN A 448 20.93 -33.76 -11.81
CA GLN A 448 22.16 -33.63 -12.59
C GLN A 448 23.22 -32.80 -11.87
N ILE A 449 22.83 -31.67 -11.24
CA ILE A 449 23.73 -30.85 -10.44
C ILE A 449 24.26 -31.65 -9.24
N ALA A 450 23.44 -32.51 -8.64
CA ALA A 450 23.82 -33.31 -7.48
C ALA A 450 24.99 -34.28 -7.74
N GLU A 451 25.30 -34.64 -9.00
CA GLU A 451 26.49 -35.43 -9.35
C GLU A 451 27.80 -34.74 -8.94
N PHE A 452 27.79 -33.41 -8.83
CA PHE A 452 28.93 -32.59 -8.42
C PHE A 452 28.98 -32.36 -6.89
N PHE A 453 27.97 -32.83 -6.15
CA PHE A 453 27.82 -32.65 -4.71
C PHE A 453 27.73 -34.02 -3.98
N PRO A 454 28.78 -34.86 -4.05
CA PRO A 454 28.73 -36.25 -3.56
C PRO A 454 28.48 -36.38 -2.05
N ASN A 455 28.77 -35.32 -1.28
CA ASN A 455 28.60 -35.28 0.17
C ASN A 455 27.29 -34.61 0.62
N ALA A 456 26.43 -34.18 -0.31
CA ALA A 456 25.20 -33.49 0.04
C ALA A 456 24.25 -34.41 0.81
N ASP A 457 23.90 -34.00 2.03
CA ASP A 457 22.95 -34.70 2.90
C ASP A 457 21.49 -34.55 2.43
N SER A 458 21.23 -33.47 1.69
CA SER A 458 19.92 -33.04 1.22
C SER A 458 20.05 -32.35 -0.14
N LEU A 459 19.08 -32.57 -1.02
CA LEU A 459 18.94 -31.89 -2.32
C LEU A 459 17.64 -31.09 -2.31
N LEU A 460 17.74 -29.81 -1.97
CA LEU A 460 16.57 -28.97 -1.72
C LEU A 460 16.21 -28.16 -2.97
N ILE A 461 14.91 -28.03 -3.24
CA ILE A 461 14.38 -27.20 -4.33
C ILE A 461 13.52 -26.11 -3.72
N VAL A 462 13.97 -24.86 -3.80
CA VAL A 462 13.19 -23.69 -3.43
C VAL A 462 12.31 -23.29 -4.61
N ALA A 463 11.02 -23.03 -4.36
CA ALA A 463 10.12 -22.57 -5.42
C ALA A 463 9.02 -21.65 -4.89
N ASN A 464 8.71 -20.63 -5.70
CA ASN A 464 7.50 -19.83 -5.59
C ASN A 464 6.37 -20.60 -6.29
N VAL A 465 5.44 -21.13 -5.50
CA VAL A 465 4.51 -22.18 -5.95
C VAL A 465 3.21 -21.67 -6.61
N GLY A 466 3.10 -20.35 -6.79
CA GLY A 466 1.92 -19.69 -7.37
C GLY A 466 0.91 -19.21 -6.33
N GLY A 467 -0.36 -19.13 -6.74
CA GLY A 467 -1.45 -18.64 -5.89
C GLY A 467 -1.55 -17.12 -5.80
N PHE A 468 -1.12 -16.42 -6.84
CA PHE A 468 -1.26 -14.99 -6.98
C PHE A 468 -2.49 -14.60 -7.81
N SER A 469 -2.99 -13.40 -7.61
CA SER A 469 -4.07 -12.78 -8.40
C SER A 469 -3.64 -11.43 -8.95
N ALA A 470 -4.28 -11.00 -10.05
CA ALA A 470 -3.83 -9.84 -10.83
C ALA A 470 -4.17 -8.51 -10.17
N ASP A 471 -5.46 -8.30 -9.85
CA ASP A 471 -5.99 -6.98 -9.51
C ASP A 471 -6.50 -6.88 -8.07
N GLU A 472 -7.00 -7.99 -7.50
CA GLU A 472 -7.52 -8.05 -6.13
C GLU A 472 -7.19 -9.40 -5.47
N PRO A 473 -7.02 -9.45 -4.13
CA PRO A 473 -6.82 -10.70 -3.42
C PRO A 473 -8.07 -11.57 -3.48
N PHE A 474 -7.90 -12.88 -3.60
CA PHE A 474 -9.01 -13.82 -3.51
C PHE A 474 -9.65 -13.80 -2.12
N PRO A 475 -10.96 -14.12 -2.01
CA PRO A 475 -11.61 -14.31 -0.71
C PRO A 475 -10.87 -15.37 0.12
N VAL A 476 -10.78 -15.17 1.44
CA VAL A 476 -10.11 -16.12 2.36
C VAL A 476 -10.67 -17.55 2.23
N SER A 477 -11.96 -17.70 1.90
CA SER A 477 -12.59 -19.00 1.65
C SER A 477 -11.96 -19.79 0.50
N HIS A 478 -11.29 -19.14 -0.45
CA HIS A 478 -10.62 -19.80 -1.57
C HIS A 478 -9.31 -20.49 -1.19
N ARG A 479 -8.67 -20.11 -0.07
CA ARG A 479 -7.34 -20.64 0.29
C ARG A 479 -7.30 -22.15 0.45
N ALA A 480 -8.35 -22.74 1.03
CA ALA A 480 -8.45 -24.18 1.22
C ALA A 480 -8.40 -24.95 -0.12
N GLU A 481 -9.03 -24.39 -1.15
CA GLU A 481 -9.03 -24.94 -2.50
C GLU A 481 -7.65 -24.81 -3.17
N LEU A 482 -6.98 -23.67 -3.01
CA LEU A 482 -5.62 -23.48 -3.52
C LEU A 482 -4.63 -24.49 -2.92
N TYR A 483 -4.68 -24.71 -1.60
CA TYR A 483 -3.85 -25.74 -0.96
C TYR A 483 -4.20 -27.17 -1.37
N ARG A 484 -5.48 -27.45 -1.65
CA ARG A 484 -5.88 -28.75 -2.21
C ARG A 484 -5.21 -28.97 -3.56
N ARG A 485 -5.25 -27.99 -4.45
CA ARG A 485 -4.61 -28.06 -5.76
C ARG A 485 -3.10 -28.16 -5.67
N PHE A 486 -2.48 -27.43 -4.74
CA PHE A 486 -1.05 -27.52 -4.50
C PHE A 486 -0.63 -28.96 -4.18
N ARG A 487 -1.37 -29.63 -3.28
CA ARG A 487 -1.15 -31.06 -2.97
C ARG A 487 -1.34 -31.96 -4.18
N GLU A 488 -2.37 -31.72 -4.99
CA GLU A 488 -2.65 -32.50 -6.20
C GLU A 488 -1.57 -32.33 -7.27
N SER A 489 -1.03 -31.12 -7.43
CA SER A 489 0.07 -30.82 -8.33
C SER A 489 1.36 -31.49 -7.86
N CYS A 490 1.68 -31.40 -6.56
CA CYS A 490 2.87 -32.05 -5.99
C CYS A 490 2.81 -33.58 -6.13
N ALA A 491 1.63 -34.19 -5.99
CA ALA A 491 1.45 -35.64 -6.15
C ALA A 491 1.70 -36.15 -7.58
N GLN A 492 1.79 -35.26 -8.58
CA GLN A 492 2.08 -35.58 -9.98
C GLN A 492 3.56 -35.45 -10.35
N ILE A 493 4.40 -34.97 -9.43
CA ILE A 493 5.83 -34.72 -9.66
C ILE A 493 6.62 -35.84 -9.00
N ASP A 494 7.56 -36.43 -9.73
CA ASP A 494 8.52 -37.38 -9.18
C ASP A 494 9.74 -36.61 -8.66
N PHE A 495 9.74 -36.33 -7.36
CA PHE A 495 10.86 -35.67 -6.69
C PHE A 495 12.09 -36.59 -6.54
N GLY A 496 11.96 -37.90 -6.71
CA GLY A 496 13.07 -38.84 -6.52
C GLY A 496 13.72 -38.70 -5.13
N ARG A 497 14.97 -38.20 -5.10
CA ARG A 497 15.72 -37.92 -3.87
C ARG A 497 15.79 -36.42 -3.51
N THR A 498 15.14 -35.57 -4.29
CA THR A 498 15.04 -34.14 -4.01
C THR A 498 13.87 -33.86 -3.07
N GLU A 499 13.87 -32.68 -2.48
CA GLU A 499 12.80 -32.22 -1.61
C GLU A 499 12.37 -30.81 -2.04
N LEU A 500 11.10 -30.65 -2.38
CA LEU A 500 10.49 -29.34 -2.58
C LEU A 500 10.31 -28.65 -1.23
N ILE A 501 10.86 -27.44 -1.11
CA ILE A 501 10.72 -26.57 0.03
C ILE A 501 10.10 -25.24 -0.42
N PRO A 502 8.75 -25.13 -0.43
CA PRO A 502 8.08 -23.91 -0.88
C PRO A 502 8.55 -22.70 -0.08
N GLN A 503 8.80 -21.60 -0.79
CA GLN A 503 9.18 -20.33 -0.18
C GLN A 503 7.93 -19.61 0.31
N ASN A 504 8.02 -18.98 1.49
CA ASN A 504 6.98 -18.04 1.90
C ASN A 504 7.08 -16.76 1.09
N MET A 505 5.93 -16.16 0.79
CA MET A 505 5.81 -15.02 -0.11
C MET A 505 5.35 -13.77 0.63
N ALA A 506 5.81 -12.60 0.17
CA ALA A 506 5.28 -11.31 0.60
C ALA A 506 3.81 -11.15 0.14
N PRO A 507 3.02 -10.24 0.75
CA PRO A 507 1.63 -10.00 0.34
C PRO A 507 1.48 -9.44 -1.07
N PHE A 508 2.47 -8.67 -1.52
CA PHE A 508 2.44 -7.99 -2.79
C PHE A 508 3.73 -8.23 -3.61
N PRO A 509 4.00 -9.47 -4.03
CA PRO A 509 5.23 -9.81 -4.72
C PRO A 509 5.31 -9.13 -6.09
N TRP A 510 6.53 -8.80 -6.50
CA TRP A 510 6.82 -8.23 -7.81
C TRP A 510 7.18 -9.35 -8.79
N HIS A 511 6.29 -9.61 -9.74
CA HIS A 511 6.59 -10.51 -10.85
C HIS A 511 6.77 -9.72 -12.16
N PHE A 512 7.25 -10.39 -13.21
CA PHE A 512 7.35 -9.78 -14.53
C PHE A 512 5.98 -9.30 -15.01
N GLY A 513 5.82 -7.98 -15.21
CA GLY A 513 4.56 -7.35 -15.61
C GLY A 513 3.85 -6.54 -14.51
N GLY A 514 4.33 -6.57 -13.26
CA GLY A 514 3.84 -5.70 -12.18
C GLY A 514 3.67 -6.40 -10.83
N GLN A 515 3.21 -5.62 -9.85
CA GLN A 515 2.83 -6.12 -8.53
C GLN A 515 1.60 -7.03 -8.64
N ARG A 516 1.59 -8.13 -7.88
CA ARG A 516 0.47 -9.08 -7.77
C ARG A 516 0.00 -9.17 -6.31
N HIS A 517 -1.14 -9.82 -6.10
CA HIS A 517 -1.63 -10.15 -4.76
C HIS A 517 -1.37 -11.62 -4.45
N GLN A 518 -0.62 -11.91 -3.41
CA GLN A 518 -0.37 -13.29 -2.99
C GLN A 518 -1.48 -13.81 -2.07
N ASN A 519 -1.97 -15.03 -2.32
CA ASN A 519 -3.14 -15.56 -1.60
C ASN A 519 -2.84 -16.74 -0.65
N ILE A 520 -1.72 -17.44 -0.83
CA ILE A 520 -1.28 -18.59 -0.01
C ILE A 520 0.22 -18.51 0.27
N PHE A 521 0.72 -19.33 1.19
CA PHE A 521 2.14 -19.38 1.57
C PHE A 521 2.68 -18.04 2.11
N MET A 522 1.84 -17.31 2.85
CA MET A 522 2.16 -15.98 3.37
C MET A 522 1.93 -15.88 4.87
N MET A 523 0.80 -16.40 5.38
CA MET A 523 0.45 -16.29 6.79
C MET A 523 1.24 -17.30 7.64
N PRO A 524 1.90 -16.89 8.75
CA PRO A 524 2.72 -17.80 9.55
C PRO A 524 1.98 -19.02 10.11
N GLN A 525 0.75 -18.83 10.61
CA GLN A 525 -0.05 -19.93 11.15
C GLN A 525 -0.43 -20.93 10.05
N GLU A 526 -0.84 -20.42 8.89
CA GLU A 526 -1.21 -21.23 7.72
C GLU A 526 0.01 -22.04 7.22
N LEU A 527 1.17 -21.41 7.12
CA LEU A 527 2.43 -22.07 6.74
C LEU A 527 2.79 -23.22 7.71
N ALA A 528 2.73 -22.97 9.02
CA ALA A 528 3.02 -24.00 10.03
C ALA A 528 2.03 -25.16 9.99
N GLU A 529 0.74 -24.87 9.76
CA GLU A 529 -0.29 -25.89 9.60
C GLU A 529 -0.07 -26.75 8.36
N GLN A 530 0.23 -26.13 7.21
CA GLN A 530 0.45 -26.87 5.97
C GLN A 530 1.77 -27.66 5.99
N ALA A 531 2.83 -27.11 6.58
CA ALA A 531 4.08 -27.83 6.80
C ALA A 531 3.86 -29.13 7.60
N LYS A 532 3.06 -29.08 8.67
CA LYS A 532 2.68 -30.27 9.45
C LYS A 532 1.77 -31.21 8.67
N ALA A 533 0.72 -30.69 8.04
CA ALA A 533 -0.28 -31.49 7.34
C ALA A 533 0.30 -32.24 6.14
N MET A 534 1.29 -31.65 5.47
CA MET A 534 1.95 -32.23 4.30
C MET A 534 3.27 -32.93 4.63
N ASN A 535 3.71 -32.90 5.89
CA ASN A 535 5.04 -33.33 6.31
C ASN A 535 6.14 -32.75 5.41
N MET A 536 6.07 -31.44 5.22
CA MET A 536 6.91 -30.67 4.29
C MET A 536 7.70 -29.62 5.07
N ARG A 537 8.93 -29.36 4.62
CA ARG A 537 9.75 -28.25 5.13
C ARG A 537 9.66 -27.05 4.21
N LEU A 538 10.00 -25.87 4.73
CA LEU A 538 9.87 -24.60 4.03
C LEU A 538 11.24 -23.99 3.72
N CYS A 539 11.30 -23.19 2.65
CA CYS A 539 12.28 -22.12 2.56
C CYS A 539 11.68 -20.89 3.23
N LEU A 540 12.32 -20.39 4.28
CA LEU A 540 11.85 -19.18 4.95
C LEU A 540 12.66 -17.97 4.51
N ASP A 541 12.06 -17.16 3.66
CA ASP A 541 12.51 -15.83 3.32
C ASP A 541 12.11 -14.84 4.42
N LEU A 542 13.12 -14.30 5.08
CA LEU A 542 12.94 -13.37 6.20
C LEU A 542 12.42 -12.01 5.76
N SER A 543 12.74 -11.57 4.54
CA SER A 543 12.23 -10.30 3.99
C SER A 543 10.73 -10.42 3.72
N HIS A 544 10.32 -11.49 3.06
CA HIS A 544 8.91 -11.78 2.81
C HIS A 544 8.11 -11.92 4.11
N LEU A 545 8.67 -12.62 5.11
CA LEU A 545 8.03 -12.78 6.40
C LEU A 545 7.86 -11.43 7.10
N GLN A 546 8.90 -10.59 7.12
CA GLN A 546 8.84 -9.25 7.73
C GLN A 546 7.79 -8.36 7.03
N MET A 547 7.72 -8.38 5.70
CA MET A 547 6.73 -7.62 4.93
C MET A 547 5.30 -8.11 5.19
N ALA A 548 5.09 -9.43 5.30
CA ALA A 548 3.80 -10.01 5.67
C ALA A 548 3.41 -9.61 7.10
N CYS A 549 4.34 -9.69 8.06
CA CYS A 549 4.11 -9.27 9.43
C CYS A 549 3.75 -7.78 9.52
N PHE A 550 4.47 -6.92 8.80
CA PHE A 550 4.17 -5.49 8.74
C PHE A 550 2.77 -5.23 8.17
N HIS A 551 2.41 -5.88 7.06
CA HIS A 551 1.13 -5.66 6.40
C HIS A 551 -0.08 -6.11 7.25
N PHE A 552 0.04 -7.25 7.93
CA PHE A 552 -1.05 -7.81 8.73
C PHE A 552 -0.99 -7.43 10.22
N GLY A 553 -0.01 -6.61 10.63
CA GLY A 553 0.17 -6.23 12.04
C GLY A 553 0.55 -7.39 12.95
N LEU A 554 1.35 -8.35 12.45
CA LEU A 554 1.83 -9.51 13.21
C LEU A 554 3.21 -9.25 13.81
N ASP A 555 3.53 -9.95 14.89
CA ASP A 555 4.87 -9.91 15.48
C ASP A 555 5.84 -10.83 14.70
N PHE A 556 6.91 -10.24 14.16
CA PHE A 556 7.90 -10.97 13.37
C PHE A 556 8.66 -12.02 14.18
N GLN A 557 9.05 -11.73 15.42
CA GLN A 557 9.84 -12.65 16.24
C GLN A 557 9.03 -13.89 16.62
N ALA A 558 7.75 -13.73 16.94
CA ALA A 558 6.82 -14.83 17.19
C ALA A 558 6.53 -15.65 15.93
N ALA A 559 6.37 -14.99 14.77
CA ALA A 559 6.19 -15.67 13.49
C ALA A 559 7.43 -16.49 13.11
N LEU A 560 8.63 -15.94 13.29
CA LEU A 560 9.89 -16.65 13.07
C LEU A 560 10.01 -17.87 14.00
N ALA A 561 9.77 -17.71 15.29
CA ALA A 561 9.81 -18.80 16.27
C ALA A 561 8.84 -19.94 15.93
N LEU A 562 7.68 -19.60 15.38
CA LEU A 562 6.67 -20.57 14.93
C LEU A 562 7.12 -21.37 13.71
N LEU A 563 7.83 -20.74 12.77
CA LEU A 563 8.17 -21.31 11.47
C LEU A 563 9.52 -22.03 11.46
N LEU A 564 10.49 -21.62 12.27
CA LEU A 564 11.83 -22.23 12.30
C LEU A 564 11.85 -23.76 12.48
N PRO A 565 11.01 -24.38 13.35
CA PRO A 565 10.92 -25.84 13.44
C PRO A 565 10.52 -26.55 12.15
N HIS A 566 9.94 -25.81 11.19
CA HIS A 566 9.45 -26.30 9.91
C HIS A 566 10.34 -25.88 8.73
N SER A 567 11.45 -25.15 8.97
CA SER A 567 12.33 -24.66 7.92
C SER A 567 13.45 -25.64 7.58
N ALA A 568 13.82 -25.74 6.31
CA ALA A 568 15.01 -26.45 5.83
C ALA A 568 16.11 -25.48 5.36
N HIS A 569 15.68 -24.38 4.75
CA HIS A 569 16.54 -23.36 4.17
C HIS A 569 16.00 -21.96 4.49
N LEU A 570 16.86 -20.96 4.51
CA LEU A 570 16.52 -19.58 4.80
C LEU A 570 17.12 -18.66 3.75
N HIS A 571 16.29 -17.77 3.21
CA HIS A 571 16.76 -16.59 2.50
C HIS A 571 16.85 -15.44 3.49
N VAL A 572 18.08 -15.02 3.77
CA VAL A 572 18.39 -14.08 4.85
C VAL A 572 18.71 -12.74 4.24
N ALA A 573 17.74 -11.82 4.33
CA ALA A 573 17.89 -10.43 3.96
C ALA A 573 17.01 -9.55 4.86
N ASP A 574 17.30 -8.25 4.87
CA ASP A 574 16.53 -7.28 5.65
C ASP A 574 15.39 -6.72 4.80
N ALA A 575 14.35 -6.21 5.45
CA ALA A 575 13.19 -5.65 4.76
C ALA A 575 12.71 -4.36 5.40
N LYS A 576 12.12 -3.47 4.59
CA LYS A 576 11.61 -2.17 5.03
C LYS A 576 10.18 -1.91 4.57
N GLY A 577 9.29 -1.68 5.53
CA GLY A 577 7.87 -1.46 5.29
C GLY A 577 7.22 -2.58 4.48
N SER A 578 6.32 -2.24 3.57
CA SER A 578 5.56 -3.22 2.76
C SER A 578 6.15 -3.52 1.38
N ASN A 579 7.19 -2.80 0.95
CA ASN A 579 7.70 -2.85 -0.44
C ASN A 579 9.25 -2.76 -0.54
N GLY A 580 9.97 -2.90 0.58
CA GLY A 580 11.42 -2.82 0.62
C GLY A 580 12.05 -4.18 0.89
N GLU A 581 11.90 -5.13 -0.02
CA GLU A 581 12.47 -6.47 0.10
C GLU A 581 13.99 -6.47 -0.13
N GLY A 582 14.71 -7.32 0.60
CA GLY A 582 16.13 -7.58 0.31
C GLY A 582 17.05 -6.37 0.50
N VAL A 583 16.70 -5.42 1.37
CA VAL A 583 17.55 -4.23 1.61
C VAL A 583 18.85 -4.64 2.30
N LEU A 584 19.83 -3.72 2.29
CA LEU A 584 21.10 -3.97 2.95
C LEU A 584 20.88 -4.30 4.43
N MET A 585 21.55 -5.35 4.92
CA MET A 585 21.49 -5.78 6.31
C MET A 585 21.71 -4.63 7.30
N GLY A 586 20.79 -4.49 8.26
CA GLY A 586 20.82 -3.47 9.30
C GLY A 586 20.26 -2.10 8.88
N THR A 587 19.65 -2.00 7.69
CA THR A 587 19.01 -0.77 7.20
C THR A 587 17.49 -0.86 7.11
N GLY A 588 16.93 -2.04 7.33
CA GLY A 588 15.49 -2.29 7.38
C GLY A 588 14.95 -2.35 8.81
N ASP A 589 13.85 -3.08 8.95
CA ASP A 589 13.01 -3.15 10.14
C ASP A 589 13.23 -4.46 10.94
N VAL A 590 14.09 -5.38 10.46
CA VAL A 590 14.38 -6.64 11.15
C VAL A 590 15.29 -6.41 12.37
N ASP A 591 14.86 -6.86 13.55
CA ASP A 591 15.70 -6.91 14.75
C ASP A 591 16.72 -8.06 14.62
N TRP A 592 17.87 -7.76 14.01
CA TRP A 592 18.91 -8.75 13.73
C TRP A 592 19.50 -9.43 14.97
N PRO A 593 19.83 -8.74 16.08
CA PRO A 593 20.27 -9.40 17.30
C PRO A 593 19.30 -10.49 17.80
N ALA A 594 18.00 -10.19 17.87
CA ALA A 594 17.00 -11.16 18.30
C ALA A 594 16.80 -12.29 17.28
N THR A 595 16.70 -11.93 16.00
CA THR A 595 16.53 -12.87 14.88
C THR A 595 17.69 -13.87 14.82
N TRP A 596 18.92 -13.37 14.85
CA TRP A 596 20.13 -14.19 14.77
C TRP A 596 20.28 -15.11 15.98
N ALA A 597 19.87 -14.66 17.18
CA ALA A 597 19.84 -15.51 18.37
C ALA A 597 18.90 -16.71 18.19
N GLN A 598 17.71 -16.53 17.61
CA GLN A 598 16.79 -17.64 17.33
C GLN A 598 17.37 -18.61 16.29
N LEU A 599 17.99 -18.09 15.22
CA LEU A 599 18.54 -18.94 14.15
C LEU A 599 19.65 -19.88 14.65
N LYS A 600 20.47 -19.43 15.60
CA LYS A 600 21.54 -20.23 16.22
C LYS A 600 21.04 -21.51 16.89
N ASP A 601 19.78 -21.58 17.30
CA ASP A 601 19.18 -22.77 17.93
C ASP A 601 18.83 -23.88 16.91
N TYR A 602 18.99 -23.62 15.60
CA TYR A 602 18.64 -24.55 14.52
C TYR A 602 19.84 -24.82 13.57
N PRO A 603 20.95 -25.41 14.05
CA PRO A 603 22.18 -25.60 13.27
C PRO A 603 22.03 -26.49 12.03
N GLN A 604 20.98 -27.30 11.96
CA GLN A 604 20.65 -28.13 10.81
C GLN A 604 20.03 -27.35 9.64
N VAL A 605 19.53 -26.14 9.89
CA VAL A 605 18.95 -25.26 8.88
C VAL A 605 20.07 -24.55 8.14
N SER A 606 19.93 -24.49 6.82
CA SER A 606 20.86 -23.76 5.95
C SER A 606 20.38 -22.35 5.63
N PHE A 607 21.29 -21.45 5.29
CA PHE A 607 20.92 -20.14 4.75
C PHE A 607 21.86 -19.64 3.66
N ILE A 608 21.34 -18.70 2.87
CA ILE A 608 22.13 -17.81 2.03
C ILE A 608 21.76 -16.34 2.32
N PRO A 609 22.69 -15.38 2.13
CA PRO A 609 22.34 -13.98 2.10
C PRO A 609 21.64 -13.66 0.77
N GLU A 610 20.39 -13.17 0.83
CA GLU A 610 19.63 -12.78 -0.36
C GLU A 610 19.44 -11.25 -0.42
N VAL A 611 20.53 -10.51 -0.25
CA VAL A 611 20.50 -9.06 -0.45
C VAL A 611 20.17 -8.79 -1.92
N TRP A 612 19.24 -7.88 -2.18
CA TRP A 612 18.85 -7.49 -3.52
C TRP A 612 20.09 -7.04 -4.32
N GLN A 613 20.28 -7.67 -5.48
CA GLN A 613 21.47 -7.49 -6.32
C GLN A 613 22.82 -7.81 -5.64
N GLY A 614 22.82 -8.66 -4.60
CA GLY A 614 24.02 -8.95 -3.82
C GLY A 614 25.16 -9.60 -4.61
N HIS A 615 24.85 -10.25 -5.74
CA HIS A 615 25.82 -10.86 -6.65
C HIS A 615 26.59 -9.82 -7.48
N LYS A 616 26.05 -8.61 -7.64
CA LYS A 616 26.73 -7.54 -8.36
C LYS A 616 28.01 -7.14 -7.66
N ASP A 617 28.89 -6.53 -8.44
CA ASP A 617 30.19 -6.10 -7.94
C ASP A 617 30.94 -7.23 -7.24
N HIS A 618 30.97 -8.40 -7.89
CA HIS A 618 31.65 -9.61 -7.40
C HIS A 618 31.15 -10.08 -6.03
N GLY A 619 29.84 -10.03 -5.80
CA GLY A 619 29.23 -10.51 -4.55
C GLY A 619 29.25 -9.50 -3.40
N ALA A 620 29.48 -8.22 -3.66
CA ALA A 620 29.67 -7.20 -2.61
C ALA A 620 28.53 -7.18 -1.57
N GLY A 621 27.28 -7.36 -2.00
CA GLY A 621 26.14 -7.42 -1.08
C GLY A 621 26.15 -8.69 -0.21
N PHE A 622 26.52 -9.84 -0.78
CA PHE A 622 26.67 -11.09 -0.02
C PHE A 622 27.75 -10.95 1.05
N TRP A 623 28.90 -10.36 0.68
CA TRP A 623 30.00 -10.14 1.62
C TRP A 623 29.63 -9.19 2.74
N SER A 624 28.96 -8.08 2.43
CA SER A 624 28.49 -7.15 3.44
C SER A 624 27.50 -7.81 4.40
N ALA A 625 26.61 -8.67 3.90
CA ALA A 625 25.66 -9.38 4.74
C ALA A 625 26.35 -10.42 5.64
N LEU A 626 27.23 -11.25 5.08
CA LEU A 626 27.99 -12.24 5.86
C LEU A 626 28.89 -11.57 6.91
N GLU A 627 29.55 -10.46 6.58
CA GLU A 627 30.34 -9.68 7.53
C GLU A 627 29.48 -9.05 8.64
N PHE A 628 28.27 -8.60 8.32
CA PHE A 628 27.32 -8.07 9.30
C PHE A 628 26.89 -9.18 10.27
N LEU A 629 26.43 -10.32 9.76
CA LEU A 629 25.98 -11.46 10.57
C LEU A 629 27.11 -12.03 11.43
N ASN A 630 28.34 -12.10 10.88
CA ASN A 630 29.49 -12.57 11.63
C ASN A 630 29.87 -11.66 12.81
N LYS A 631 29.52 -10.36 12.77
CA LYS A 631 29.70 -9.45 13.92
C LYS A 631 28.68 -9.68 15.04
N LEU A 632 27.58 -10.37 14.75
CA LEU A 632 26.55 -10.77 15.72
C LEU A 632 26.83 -12.15 16.33
N ASN A 633 27.93 -12.80 15.93
CA ASN A 633 28.29 -14.14 16.41
C ASN A 633 28.77 -14.14 17.86
#